data_AF-E5B619-F1
#
_entry.id   AF-E5B619-F1
#
_cell.length_a   1.000
_cell.length_b   1.000
_cell.length_c   1.000
_cell.angle_alpha   90.00
_cell.angle_beta   90.00
_cell.angle_gamma   90.00
#
_symmetry.space_group_name_H-M   'P 1'
#
loop_
_entity.id
_entity.type
_entity.pdbx_description
1 polymer ?
#
loop_
_entity_poly.entity_id
_entity_poly.type
_entity_poly.pdbx_seq_one_letter_code
_entity_poly.pdbx_strand_id
1 'polypeptide(L)'
;MSENCPCGSGLQYSLCCEPYLRGRAWPGTPEALMRSRYSAYVKQDLRYLIASWHPSCQAQNFAASLEESFATTRWLGLRVITTDVDAEQGQGYVTFFARLAENQQESFIHERSRFLREEQRWYYIDGTFPPTGRNDRCPCGSGKKHKKCCGQS
;
A
#
# COMPACT_ATOMS: atom_id res chain seq x y z
N MET A 1 -22.51 -13.03 -3.63
CA MET A 1 -22.01 -12.40 -2.39
C MET A 1 -20.96 -11.40 -2.79
N SER A 2 -21.04 -10.16 -2.33
CA SER A 2 -20.07 -9.12 -2.70
C SER A 2 -18.73 -9.38 -2.04
N GLU A 3 -17.64 -9.32 -2.82
CA GLU A 3 -16.27 -9.50 -2.32
C GLU A 3 -15.88 -8.28 -1.46
N ASN A 4 -15.32 -8.53 -0.27
CA ASN A 4 -14.73 -7.45 0.53
C ASN A 4 -13.48 -6.91 -0.16
N CYS A 5 -13.22 -5.62 0.02
CA CYS A 5 -12.04 -4.99 -0.54
C CYS A 5 -10.76 -5.56 0.10
N PRO A 6 -9.74 -5.97 -0.69
CA PRO A 6 -8.52 -6.54 -0.14
C PRO A 6 -7.70 -5.54 0.69
N CYS A 7 -7.92 -4.22 0.53
CA CYS A 7 -7.17 -3.19 1.24
C CYS A 7 -7.39 -3.12 2.76
N GLY A 8 -8.17 -4.03 3.34
CA GLY A 8 -8.41 -4.08 4.78
C GLY A 8 -9.27 -2.92 5.32
N SER A 9 -10.11 -2.31 4.47
CA SER A 9 -11.06 -1.26 4.88
C SER A 9 -12.33 -1.81 5.54
N GLY A 10 -12.63 -3.10 5.34
CA GLY A 10 -13.90 -3.72 5.76
C GLY A 10 -15.09 -3.41 4.84
N LEU A 11 -14.91 -2.56 3.82
CA LEU A 11 -15.94 -2.25 2.83
C LEU A 11 -15.97 -3.28 1.70
N GLN A 12 -17.10 -3.36 0.98
CA GLN A 12 -17.19 -4.11 -0.27
C GLN A 12 -16.25 -3.49 -1.33
N TYR A 13 -15.66 -4.33 -2.18
CA TYR A 13 -14.70 -3.88 -3.21
C TYR A 13 -15.30 -2.81 -4.14
N SER A 14 -16.56 -2.99 -4.55
CA SER A 14 -17.31 -2.05 -5.41
C SER A 14 -17.53 -0.67 -4.80
N LEU A 15 -17.55 -0.58 -3.46
CA LEU A 15 -17.73 0.66 -2.70
C LEU A 15 -16.39 1.22 -2.18
N CYS A 16 -15.27 0.59 -2.52
CA CYS A 16 -13.96 0.94 -1.98
C CYS A 16 -12.95 1.21 -3.10
N CYS A 17 -12.15 0.21 -3.49
CA CYS A 17 -11.06 0.43 -4.44
C CYS A 17 -11.46 0.22 -5.91
N GLU A 18 -12.57 -0.47 -6.20
CA GLU A 18 -12.99 -0.73 -7.58
C GLU A 18 -13.21 0.55 -8.41
N PRO A 19 -13.88 1.62 -7.91
CA PRO A 19 -14.05 2.84 -8.69
C PRO A 19 -12.71 3.44 -9.15
N TYR A 20 -11.68 3.36 -8.31
CA TYR A 20 -10.35 3.88 -8.63
C TYR A 20 -9.63 3.02 -9.67
N LEU A 21 -9.59 1.69 -9.48
CA LEU A 21 -8.94 0.76 -10.42
C LEU A 21 -9.62 0.77 -11.79
N ARG A 22 -10.93 0.99 -11.84
CA ARG A 22 -11.71 1.14 -13.07
C ARG A 22 -11.62 2.53 -13.71
N GLY A 23 -10.92 3.48 -13.09
CA GLY A 23 -10.79 4.85 -13.61
C GLY A 23 -12.07 5.68 -13.55
N ARG A 24 -13.03 5.29 -12.69
CA ARG A 24 -14.30 6.01 -12.48
C ARG A 24 -14.14 7.17 -11.48
N ALA A 25 -13.12 7.13 -10.65
CA ALA A 25 -12.78 8.17 -9.67
C ALA A 25 -11.26 8.14 -9.38
N TRP A 26 -10.76 9.19 -8.73
CA TRP A 26 -9.41 9.20 -8.15
C TRP A 26 -9.48 9.23 -6.62
N PRO A 27 -8.51 8.60 -5.92
CA PRO A 27 -8.47 8.66 -4.45
C PRO A 27 -8.27 10.10 -3.95
N GLY A 28 -9.17 10.56 -3.08
CA GLY A 28 -9.12 11.93 -2.52
C GLY A 28 -8.13 12.13 -1.37
N THR A 29 -7.57 11.05 -0.82
CA THR A 29 -6.62 11.09 0.29
C THR A 29 -5.42 10.17 0.01
N PRO A 30 -4.24 10.44 0.63
CA PRO A 30 -3.08 9.56 0.47
C PRO A 30 -3.34 8.15 0.99
N GLU A 31 -4.13 8.00 2.07
CA GLU A 31 -4.52 6.68 2.57
C GLU A 31 -5.38 5.91 1.55
N ALA A 32 -6.37 6.58 0.94
CA ALA A 32 -7.19 5.96 -0.10
C ALA A 32 -6.34 5.55 -1.29
N LEU A 33 -5.34 6.36 -1.66
CA LEU A 33 -4.39 6.01 -2.71
C LEU A 33 -3.53 4.80 -2.31
N MET A 34 -2.93 4.79 -1.13
CA MET A 34 -2.14 3.67 -0.62
C MET A 34 -2.94 2.35 -0.62
N ARG A 35 -4.18 2.38 -0.10
CA ARG A 35 -5.11 1.24 -0.08
C ARG A 35 -5.50 0.75 -1.47
N SER A 36 -5.76 1.67 -2.39
CA SER A 36 -6.08 1.33 -3.78
C SER A 36 -4.89 0.74 -4.52
N ARG A 37 -3.66 1.26 -4.28
CA ARG A 37 -2.43 0.68 -4.81
C ARG A 37 -2.21 -0.75 -4.30
N TYR A 38 -2.39 -0.99 -3.01
CA TYR A 38 -2.38 -2.34 -2.47
C TYR A 38 -3.40 -3.26 -3.16
N SER A 39 -4.63 -2.79 -3.35
CA SER A 39 -5.66 -3.56 -4.06
C SER A 39 -5.28 -3.85 -5.51
N ALA A 40 -4.59 -2.92 -6.17
CA ALA A 40 -4.09 -3.10 -7.52
C ALA A 40 -2.97 -4.15 -7.57
N TYR A 41 -2.10 -4.25 -6.57
CA TYR A 41 -1.17 -5.39 -6.45
C TYR A 41 -1.92 -6.72 -6.29
N VAL A 42 -2.93 -6.78 -5.42
CA VAL A 42 -3.74 -8.01 -5.21
C VAL A 42 -4.49 -8.42 -6.46
N LYS A 43 -5.03 -7.45 -7.21
CA LYS A 43 -5.78 -7.66 -8.46
C LYS A 43 -4.90 -7.64 -9.71
N GLN A 44 -3.57 -7.52 -9.56
CA GLN A 44 -2.59 -7.47 -10.65
C GLN A 44 -2.88 -6.37 -11.70
N ASP A 45 -3.43 -5.22 -11.28
CA ASP A 45 -3.74 -4.08 -12.16
C ASP A 45 -2.50 -3.18 -12.35
N LEU A 46 -1.60 -3.63 -13.23
CA LEU A 46 -0.36 -2.91 -13.57
C LEU A 46 -0.64 -1.48 -14.04
N ARG A 47 -1.65 -1.30 -14.88
CA ARG A 47 -2.03 0.00 -15.44
C ARG A 47 -2.35 1.00 -14.32
N TYR A 48 -3.11 0.59 -13.30
CA TYR A 48 -3.38 1.46 -12.17
C TYR A 48 -2.12 1.77 -11.34
N LEU A 49 -1.24 0.79 -11.13
CA LEU A 49 0.01 1.00 -10.38
C LEU A 49 0.92 2.02 -11.07
N ILE A 50 1.06 1.94 -12.39
CA ILE A 50 1.83 2.89 -13.21
C ILE A 50 1.18 4.27 -13.18
N ALA A 51 -0.13 4.35 -13.41
CA ALA A 51 -0.85 5.61 -13.44
C ALA A 51 -0.87 6.34 -12.08
N SER A 52 -0.72 5.62 -10.97
CA SER A 52 -0.76 6.21 -9.62
C SER A 52 0.62 6.59 -9.08
N TRP A 53 1.69 6.43 -9.84
CA TRP A 53 2.99 7.04 -9.56
C TRP A 53 3.05 8.46 -10.10
N HIS A 54 3.85 9.28 -9.44
CA HIS A 54 4.13 10.61 -9.94
C HIS A 54 4.92 10.53 -11.26
N PRO A 55 4.65 11.41 -12.24
CA PRO A 55 5.34 11.38 -13.53
C PRO A 55 6.87 11.42 -13.43
N SER A 56 7.42 12.12 -12.43
CA SER A 56 8.87 12.19 -12.21
C SER A 56 9.51 10.85 -11.85
N CYS A 57 8.74 9.87 -11.36
CA CYS A 57 9.24 8.55 -10.99
C CYS A 57 9.44 7.63 -12.19
N GLN A 58 8.99 8.03 -13.39
CA GLN A 58 9.13 7.26 -14.64
C GLN A 58 8.70 5.79 -14.48
N ALA A 59 7.53 5.58 -13.86
CA ALA A 59 7.02 4.27 -13.43
C ALA A 59 7.04 3.20 -14.51
N GLN A 60 6.87 3.60 -15.77
CA GLN A 60 6.88 2.71 -16.93
C GLN A 60 8.17 1.87 -17.01
N ASN A 61 9.30 2.39 -16.53
CA ASN A 61 10.59 1.69 -16.51
C ASN A 61 10.58 0.45 -15.58
N PHE A 62 9.62 0.36 -14.66
CA PHE A 62 9.48 -0.74 -13.70
C PHE A 62 8.32 -1.69 -14.06
N ALA A 63 7.65 -1.47 -15.19
CA ALA A 63 6.45 -2.23 -15.56
C ALA A 63 6.71 -3.73 -15.64
N ALA A 64 7.81 -4.14 -16.29
CA ALA A 64 8.19 -5.54 -16.42
C ALA A 64 8.43 -6.21 -15.04
N SER A 65 9.21 -5.56 -14.17
CA SER A 65 9.48 -6.09 -12.82
C SER A 65 8.22 -6.16 -11.95
N LEU A 66 7.29 -5.22 -12.09
CA LEU A 66 5.99 -5.27 -11.42
C LEU A 66 5.15 -6.46 -11.92
N GLU A 67 5.11 -6.69 -13.23
CA GLU A 67 4.38 -7.79 -13.82
C GLU A 67 4.96 -9.16 -13.41
N GLU A 68 6.29 -9.29 -13.38
CA GLU A 68 6.97 -10.49 -12.87
C GLU A 68 6.61 -10.77 -11.41
N SER A 69 6.56 -9.73 -10.56
CA SER A 69 6.22 -9.87 -9.14
C SER A 69 4.82 -10.45 -8.92
N PHE A 70 3.89 -10.27 -9.86
CA PHE A 70 2.53 -10.80 -9.71
C PHE A 70 2.46 -12.32 -9.73
N ALA A 71 3.44 -12.98 -10.35
CA ALA A 71 3.50 -14.44 -10.41
C ALA A 71 4.08 -15.06 -9.13
N THR A 72 4.91 -14.32 -8.39
CA THR A 72 5.68 -14.83 -7.26
C THR A 72 5.19 -14.33 -5.91
N THR A 73 4.55 -13.16 -5.87
CA THR A 73 4.10 -12.48 -4.65
C THR A 73 2.60 -12.63 -4.45
N ARG A 74 2.21 -13.27 -3.34
CA ARG A 74 0.82 -13.32 -2.87
C ARG A 74 0.62 -12.37 -1.70
N TRP A 75 -0.23 -11.37 -1.86
CA TRP A 75 -0.58 -10.43 -0.79
C TRP A 75 -1.63 -11.01 0.16
N LEU A 76 -1.36 -10.96 1.47
CA LEU A 76 -2.15 -11.64 2.51
C LEU A 76 -2.98 -10.68 3.36
N GLY A 77 -2.54 -9.43 3.50
CA GLY A 77 -3.33 -8.40 4.17
C GLY A 77 -2.60 -7.06 4.26
N LEU A 78 -3.38 -6.01 4.49
CA LEU A 78 -2.91 -4.65 4.69
C LEU A 78 -3.45 -4.10 6.01
N ARG A 79 -2.59 -3.41 6.76
CA ARG A 79 -2.93 -2.58 7.90
C ARG A 79 -2.29 -1.20 7.73
N VAL A 80 -3.11 -0.15 7.65
CA VAL A 80 -2.63 1.23 7.80
C VAL A 80 -2.40 1.51 9.29
N ILE A 81 -1.25 2.09 9.61
CA ILE A 81 -0.82 2.42 10.98
C ILE A 81 -1.06 3.90 11.25
N THR A 82 -0.53 4.79 10.39
CA THR A 82 -0.74 6.23 10.47
C THR A 82 -0.93 6.82 9.08
N THR A 83 -1.66 7.93 9.03
CA THR A 83 -1.80 8.78 7.86
C THR A 83 -1.58 10.22 8.30
N ASP A 84 -0.63 10.90 7.67
CA ASP A 84 -0.30 12.31 7.91
C ASP A 84 -0.50 13.09 6.61
N VAL A 85 -1.08 14.28 6.67
CA VAL A 85 -1.29 15.15 5.50
C VAL A 85 -0.77 16.54 5.81
N ASP A 86 0.18 16.99 5.02
CA ASP A 86 0.63 18.37 4.97
C ASP A 86 -0.09 19.05 3.81
N ALA A 87 -1.18 19.76 4.14
CA ALA A 87 -2.02 20.40 3.14
C ALA A 87 -1.34 21.61 2.47
N GLU A 88 -0.42 22.27 3.18
CA GLU A 88 0.30 23.46 2.69
C GLU A 88 1.33 23.05 1.63
N GLN A 89 2.08 21.98 1.90
CA GLN A 89 3.08 21.45 0.97
C GLN A 89 2.49 20.47 -0.05
N GLY A 90 1.21 20.13 0.07
CA GLY A 90 0.55 19.12 -0.78
C GLY A 90 1.17 17.73 -0.62
N GLN A 91 1.70 17.39 0.55
CA GLN A 91 2.33 16.10 0.82
C GLN A 91 1.47 15.23 1.73
N GLY A 92 1.58 13.93 1.54
CA GLY A 92 0.90 12.93 2.35
C GLY A 92 1.85 11.80 2.71
N TYR A 93 1.70 11.24 3.90
CA TYR A 93 2.50 10.11 4.34
C TYR A 93 1.58 9.03 4.89
N VAL A 94 1.83 7.79 4.51
CA VAL A 94 1.07 6.65 5.01
C VAL A 94 2.05 5.61 5.50
N THR A 95 2.03 5.34 6.81
CA THR A 95 2.77 4.23 7.41
C THR A 95 1.86 3.01 7.45
N PHE A 96 2.32 1.89 6.92
CA PHE A 96 1.52 0.67 6.83
C PHE A 96 2.34 -0.59 7.08
N PHE A 97 1.62 -1.66 7.39
CA PHE A 97 2.13 -3.01 7.48
C PHE A 97 1.38 -3.90 6.49
N ALA A 98 2.09 -4.50 5.55
CA ALA A 98 1.52 -5.46 4.60
C ALA A 98 2.14 -6.84 4.81
N ARG A 99 1.31 -7.89 4.81
CA ARG A 99 1.77 -9.28 4.79
C ARG A 99 1.73 -9.82 3.38
N LEU A 100 2.74 -10.59 3.03
CA LEU A 100 2.89 -11.22 1.74
C LEU A 100 3.52 -12.60 1.90
N ALA A 101 3.32 -13.47 0.91
CA ALA A 101 4.07 -14.69 0.76
C ALA A 101 4.77 -14.66 -0.60
N GLU A 102 6.09 -14.84 -0.59
CA GLU A 102 6.92 -14.94 -1.78
C GLU A 102 7.56 -16.32 -1.78
N ASN A 103 7.39 -17.09 -2.87
CA ASN A 103 7.92 -18.45 -2.97
C ASN A 103 7.54 -19.33 -1.76
N GLN A 104 6.29 -19.20 -1.30
CA GLN A 104 5.72 -19.89 -0.11
C GLN A 104 6.31 -19.48 1.24
N GLN A 105 7.22 -18.50 1.28
CA GLN A 105 7.73 -17.94 2.51
C GLN A 105 6.97 -16.67 2.88
N GLU A 106 6.35 -16.66 4.06
CA GLU A 106 5.70 -15.47 4.57
C GLU A 106 6.72 -14.40 4.96
N SER A 107 6.44 -13.18 4.55
CA SER A 107 7.21 -11.99 4.85
C SER A 107 6.26 -10.81 5.12
N PHE A 108 6.83 -9.67 5.45
CA PHE A 108 6.07 -8.45 5.67
C PHE A 108 6.83 -7.22 5.20
N ILE A 109 6.07 -6.18 4.91
CA ILE A 109 6.55 -4.83 4.62
C ILE A 109 6.06 -3.92 5.73
N HIS A 110 6.97 -3.21 6.38
CA HIS A 110 6.66 -2.07 7.24
C HIS A 110 7.29 -0.83 6.63
N GLU A 111 6.46 0.00 6.02
CA GLU A 111 6.91 1.11 5.19
C GLU A 111 6.10 2.38 5.51
N ARG A 112 6.76 3.53 5.40
CA ARG A 112 6.15 4.85 5.33
C ARG A 112 6.30 5.39 3.91
N SER A 113 5.23 5.30 3.13
CA SER A 113 5.16 5.84 1.77
C SER A 113 4.87 7.34 1.80
N ARG A 114 5.46 8.07 0.85
CA ARG A 114 5.22 9.48 0.59
C ARG A 114 4.38 9.67 -0.68
N PHE A 115 3.47 10.62 -0.60
CA PHE A 115 2.56 10.99 -1.66
C PHE A 115 2.61 12.49 -1.90
N LEU A 116 2.43 12.89 -3.15
CA LEU A 116 2.33 14.29 -3.58
C LEU A 116 0.95 14.54 -4.19
N ARG A 117 0.36 15.70 -3.89
CA ARG A 117 -0.88 16.16 -4.49
C ARG A 117 -0.58 17.19 -5.57
N GLU A 118 -0.94 16.89 -6.80
CA GLU A 118 -0.90 17.81 -7.94
C GLU A 118 -2.28 17.83 -8.61
N GLU A 119 -2.78 19.02 -8.96
CA GLU A 119 -4.08 19.18 -9.62
C GLU A 119 -5.23 18.41 -8.94
N GLN A 120 -5.24 18.43 -7.60
CA GLN A 120 -6.21 17.72 -6.74
C GLN A 120 -6.12 16.18 -6.78
N ARG A 121 -5.08 15.62 -7.42
CA ARG A 121 -4.82 14.18 -7.48
C ARG A 121 -3.58 13.82 -6.68
N TRP A 122 -3.68 12.73 -5.92
CA TRP A 122 -2.55 12.16 -5.20
C TRP A 122 -1.75 11.21 -6.10
N TYR A 123 -0.43 11.20 -5.90
CA TYR A 123 0.52 10.34 -6.57
C TYR A 123 1.49 9.74 -5.56
N TYR A 124 1.86 8.48 -5.74
CA TYR A 124 2.97 7.87 -5.00
C TYR A 124 4.30 8.37 -5.55
N ILE A 125 5.23 8.69 -4.64
CA ILE A 125 6.59 9.12 -4.99
C ILE A 125 7.59 8.03 -4.62
N ASP A 126 7.75 7.81 -3.32
CA ASP A 126 8.73 6.91 -2.73
C ASP A 126 8.26 6.38 -1.36
N GLY A 127 9.08 5.53 -0.76
CA GLY A 127 8.83 4.95 0.55
C GLY A 127 10.12 4.77 1.35
N THR A 128 9.97 4.80 2.66
CA THR A 128 11.05 4.55 3.63
C THR A 128 10.66 3.43 4.56
N PHE A 129 11.65 2.68 5.08
CA PHE A 129 11.41 1.55 5.98
C PHE A 129 11.77 1.95 7.41
N PRO A 130 10.82 2.47 8.20
CA PRO A 130 11.11 2.91 9.56
C PRO A 130 11.59 1.74 10.43
N PRO A 131 12.64 1.94 11.26
CA PRO A 131 13.12 0.91 12.15
C PRO A 131 12.02 0.54 13.16
N THR A 132 11.90 -0.74 13.46
CA THR A 132 11.00 -1.23 14.51
C THR A 132 11.83 -1.71 15.69
N GLY A 133 11.84 -0.95 16.78
CA GLY A 133 12.59 -1.27 17.97
C GLY A 133 12.18 -2.62 18.56
N ARG A 134 13.16 -3.36 19.08
CA ARG A 134 12.98 -4.71 19.61
C ARG A 134 11.87 -4.81 20.66
N ASN A 135 11.68 -3.76 21.45
CA ASN A 135 10.68 -3.68 22.53
C ASN A 135 9.39 -2.94 22.14
N ASP A 136 9.32 -2.36 20.95
CA ASP A 136 8.16 -1.60 20.49
C ASP A 136 6.97 -2.53 20.24
N ARG A 137 5.76 -1.97 20.21
CA ARG A 137 4.59 -2.72 19.78
C ARG A 137 4.78 -3.14 18.32
N CYS A 138 4.51 -4.40 18.03
CA CYS A 138 4.72 -4.93 16.68
C CYS A 138 3.76 -4.24 15.68
N PRO A 139 4.26 -3.72 14.56
CA PRO A 139 3.46 -2.98 13.56
C PRO A 139 2.38 -3.87 12.91
N CYS A 140 2.51 -5.19 13.00
CA CYS A 140 1.49 -6.13 12.52
C CYS A 140 0.17 -6.05 13.29
N GLY A 141 0.14 -5.37 14.43
CA GLY A 141 -1.09 -5.17 15.20
C GLY A 141 -1.43 -6.25 16.22
N SER A 142 -0.55 -7.23 16.43
CA SER A 142 -0.78 -8.33 17.40
C SER A 142 -0.85 -7.88 18.86
N GLY A 143 -0.53 -6.62 19.16
CA GLY A 143 -0.39 -6.10 20.51
C GLY A 143 0.89 -6.58 21.22
N LYS A 144 1.62 -7.56 20.69
CA LYS A 144 2.87 -8.07 21.29
C LYS A 144 4.04 -7.13 21.03
N LYS A 145 5.10 -7.24 21.84
CA LYS A 145 6.40 -6.60 21.54
C LYS A 145 6.98 -7.19 20.26
N HIS A 146 7.71 -6.41 19.47
CA HIS A 146 8.26 -6.84 18.18
C HIS A 146 9.09 -8.14 18.27
N LYS A 147 9.99 -8.22 19.26
CA LYS A 147 10.79 -9.44 19.57
C LYS A 147 10.00 -10.68 19.98
N LYS A 148 8.71 -10.51 20.28
CA LYS A 148 7.78 -11.58 20.67
C LYS A 148 6.73 -11.83 19.57
N CYS A 149 6.97 -11.32 18.36
CA CYS A 149 6.09 -11.39 17.21
C CYS A 149 6.92 -11.45 15.92
N CYS A 150 6.81 -10.48 15.01
CA CYS A 150 7.47 -10.51 13.71
C CYS A 150 9.01 -10.41 13.76
N GLY A 151 9.59 -10.00 14.89
CA GLY A 151 11.04 -10.01 15.11
C GLY A 151 11.55 -11.30 15.77
N GLN A 152 10.73 -12.35 15.84
CA GLN A 152 11.19 -13.70 16.15
C GLN A 152 11.69 -14.33 14.85
N SER A 153 12.97 -14.14 14.57
CA SER A 153 13.74 -14.98 13.66
C SER A 153 14.44 -16.05 14.47
#